data_AF-A0A4P9W2C8-F1
#
_entry.id   AF-A0A4P9W2C8-F1
#
_cell.length_a   1.000
_cell.length_b   1.000
_cell.length_c   1.000
_cell.angle_alpha   90.00
_cell.angle_beta   90.00
_cell.angle_gamma   90.00
#
_symmetry.space_group_name_H-M   'P 1'
#
loop_
_entity.id
_entity.type
_entity.pdbx_description
1 polymer ?
#
loop_
_entity_poly.entity_id
_entity_poly.type
_entity_poly.pdbx_seq_one_letter_code
_entity_poly.pdbx_strand_id
1 'polypeptide(L)' 'MPSGTGKTVSLLSLIVAYQQFYPEKRKLVYCSRTVPEIEKALAELKRLMDYRASHGLKEEFLGIGLTSRRNLCVHPSV' A
#
# COMPACT_ATOMS: atom_id res chain seq x y z
N MET A 1 -2.54 -7.47 -18.62
CA MET A 1 -2.48 -6.02 -18.29
C MET A 1 -1.06 -5.52 -18.62
N PRO A 2 -0.86 -4.46 -19.45
CA PRO A 2 0.46 -4.01 -19.94
C PRO A 2 1.21 -3.11 -18.95
N SER A 3 2.55 -3.03 -19.00
CA SER A 3 3.33 -2.16 -18.10
C SER A 3 2.93 -0.68 -18.24
N GLY A 4 2.93 0.08 -17.14
CA GLY A 4 2.64 1.52 -17.16
C GLY A 4 1.16 1.93 -17.11
N THR A 5 0.20 1.00 -17.07
CA THR A 5 -1.25 1.32 -17.13
C THR A 5 -1.94 1.48 -15.77
N GLY A 6 -1.23 1.88 -14.72
CA GLY A 6 -1.84 2.13 -13.40
C GLY A 6 -2.45 0.90 -12.69
N LYS A 7 -1.92 -0.31 -12.95
CA LYS A 7 -2.49 -1.55 -12.38
C LYS A 7 -2.54 -1.55 -10.87
N THR A 8 -1.47 -1.07 -10.25
CA THR A 8 -1.28 -1.10 -8.80
C THR A 8 -2.28 -0.15 -8.15
N VAL A 9 -2.33 1.12 -8.57
CA VAL A 9 -3.35 2.07 -8.07
C VAL A 9 -4.78 1.60 -8.32
N SER A 10 -5.10 0.98 -9.46
CA SER A 10 -6.46 0.48 -9.73
C SER A 10 -6.84 -0.67 -8.78
N LEU A 11 -5.91 -1.61 -8.56
CA LEU A 11 -6.12 -2.73 -7.64
C LEU A 11 -6.29 -2.23 -6.19
N LEU A 12 -5.39 -1.35 -5.74
CA LEU A 12 -5.45 -0.78 -4.39
C LEU A 12 -6.74 0.02 -4.17
N SER A 13 -7.16 0.81 -5.15
CA SER A 13 -8.40 1.61 -5.07
C SER A 13 -9.63 0.73 -4.87
N LEU A 14 -9.74 -0.36 -5.64
CA LEU A 14 -10.85 -1.30 -5.52
C LEU A 14 -10.87 -1.98 -4.15
N ILE A 15 -9.72 -2.45 -3.68
CA ILE A 15 -9.62 -3.19 -2.41
C ILE A 15 -9.93 -2.27 -1.22
N VAL A 16 -9.38 -1.06 -1.19
CA VAL A 16 -9.64 -0.09 -0.11
C VAL A 16 -11.12 0.31 -0.10
N ALA A 17 -11.72 0.59 -1.26
CA ALA A 17 -13.16 0.89 -1.35
C ALA A 17 -14.03 -0.29 -0.87
N TYR A 18 -13.61 -1.52 -1.18
CA TYR A 18 -14.30 -2.72 -0.70
C TYR A 18 -14.20 -2.86 0.82
N GLN A 19 -13.00 -2.66 1.40
CA GLN A 19 -12.77 -2.68 2.85
C GLN A 19 -13.54 -1.57 3.60
N GLN A 20 -13.79 -0.44 2.96
CA GLN A 20 -14.61 0.64 3.51
C GLN A 20 -16.09 0.25 3.59
N PHE A 21 -16.61 -0.34 2.51
CA PHE A 21 -18.03 -0.61 2.39
C PHE A 21 -18.49 -1.78 3.26
N TYR A 22 -17.67 -2.83 3.37
CA TYR A 22 -18.01 -4.02 4.15
C TYR A 22 -17.39 -3.94 5.56
N PRO A 23 -18.17 -4.15 6.64
CA PRO A 23 -17.70 -4.01 8.02
C PRO A 23 -16.72 -5.11 8.45
N GLU A 24 -16.58 -6.18 7.66
CA GLU A 24 -15.65 -7.25 7.93
C GLU A 24 -14.20 -6.81 7.68
N LYS A 25 -13.42 -6.70 8.76
CA LYS A 25 -12.02 -6.28 8.70
C LYS A 25 -11.15 -7.34 8.05
N ARG A 26 -10.93 -7.22 6.74
CA ARG A 26 -10.01 -8.06 5.97
C ARG A 26 -8.66 -7.36 5.80
N LYS A 27 -7.56 -8.10 5.86
CA LYS A 27 -6.20 -7.57 5.61
C LYS A 27 -5.80 -7.83 4.17
N LEU A 28 -5.20 -6.83 3.52
CA LEU A 28 -4.55 -7.01 2.21
C LEU A 28 -3.09 -7.44 2.42
N VAL A 29 -2.71 -8.57 1.83
CA VAL A 29 -1.31 -8.97 1.71
C VAL A 29 -0.89 -8.75 0.25
N TYR A 30 -0.06 -7.74 0.02
CA TYR A 30 0.43 -7.39 -1.32
C TYR A 30 1.86 -7.91 -1.50
N CYS A 31 2.02 -8.90 -2.38
CA CYS A 31 3.32 -9.51 -2.65
C CYS A 31 3.97 -8.88 -3.89
N SER A 32 5.26 -8.55 -3.78
CA SER A 32 6.08 -8.03 -4.87
C SER A 32 7.41 -8.78 -4.89
N ARG A 33 8.10 -8.78 -6.04
CA ARG A 33 9.35 -9.55 -6.21
C ARG A 33 10.58 -8.78 -5.77
N THR A 34 10.56 -7.46 -5.91
CA THR A 34 11.74 -6.62 -5.63
C THR A 34 11.41 -5.48 -4.66
N VAL A 35 12.41 -5.00 -3.93
CA VAL A 35 12.24 -3.86 -3.00
C VAL A 35 11.74 -2.60 -3.70
N PRO A 36 12.23 -2.21 -4.90
CA PRO A 36 11.68 -1.05 -5.61
C PRO A 36 10.20 -1.21 -6.01
N GLU A 37 9.72 -2.43 -6.24
CA GLU A 37 8.28 -2.67 -6.47
C GLU A 37 7.48 -2.42 -5.18
N ILE A 38 7.99 -2.84 -4.02
CA ILE A 38 7.37 -2.61 -2.70
C ILE A 38 7.29 -1.10 -2.42
N GLU A 39 8.39 -0.36 -2.60
CA GLU A 39 8.43 1.09 -2.38
C GLU A 39 7.44 1.84 -3.29
N LYS A 40 7.37 1.46 -4.58
CA LYS A 40 6.40 2.04 -5.52
C LYS A 40 4.96 1.78 -5.07
N ALA A 41 4.65 0.55 -4.65
CA ALA A 41 3.32 0.19 -4.17
C ALA A 41 2.92 0.99 -2.92
N LEU A 42 3.83 1.16 -1.95
CA LEU A 42 3.59 1.98 -0.75
C LEU A 42 3.41 3.46 -1.09
N ALA A 43 4.19 3.99 -2.03
CA ALA A 43 4.05 5.37 -2.49
C ALA A 43 2.73 5.62 -3.25
N GLU A 44 2.25 4.64 -4.02
CA GLU A 44 0.92 4.69 -4.64
C GLU A 44 -0.20 4.59 -3.60
N LEU A 45 -0.06 3.70 -2.61
CA LEU A 45 -1.00 3.57 -1.50
C LEU A 45 -1.12 4.88 -0.71
N LYS A 46 0.01 5.51 -0.37
CA LYS A 46 0.02 6.81 0.32
C LYS A 46 -0.74 7.87 -0.49
N ARG A 47 -0.43 8.00 -1.79
CA ARG A 47 -1.11 8.95 -2.69
C ARG A 47 -2.61 8.67 -2.80
N LEU A 48 -3.03 7.41 -2.83
CA LEU A 48 -4.43 7.02 -2.82
C LEU A 48 -5.13 7.45 -1.52
N MET A 49 -4.52 7.21 -0.36
CA MET A 49 -5.10 7.62 0.93
C MET A 49 -5.19 9.14 1.07
N ASP A 50 -4.15 9.87 0.63
CA ASP A 50 -4.14 11.34 0.61
C ASP A 50 -5.26 11.88 -0.30
N TYR A 51 -5.43 11.28 -1.49
CA TYR A 51 -6.52 11.62 -2.41
C TYR A 51 -7.89 11.40 -1.77
N ARG A 52 -8.12 10.25 -1.13
CA ARG A 52 -9.38 9.93 -0.44
C ARG A 52 -9.66 10.89 0.72
N ALA A 53 -8.63 11.22 1.50
CA ALA A 53 -8.73 12.19 2.58
C ALA A 53 -9.13 13.58 2.08
N SER A 54 -8.59 14.03 0.94
CA SER A 54 -8.97 15.32 0.33
C SER A 54 -10.44 15.38 -0.13
N HIS A 55 -11.08 14.23 -0.33
CA HIS A 55 -12.50 14.09 -0.67
C HIS A 55 -13.39 13.78 0.55
N GLY A 56 -12.86 13.95 1.77
CA GLY A 56 -13.61 13.74 3.02
C GLY A 56 -13.72 12.30 3.50
N LEU A 57 -13.08 11.35 2.81
CA LEU A 57 -13.07 9.92 3.19
C LEU A 57 -11.84 9.64 4.06
N LYS A 58 -11.88 10.10 5.32
CA LYS A 58 -10.79 9.87 6.29
C LYS A 58 -11.03 8.56 7.05
N GLU A 59 -10.16 7.59 6.80
CA GLU A 59 -10.24 6.24 7.36
C GLU A 59 -9.03 5.98 8.25
N GLU A 60 -9.21 5.28 9.36
CA GLU A 60 -8.08 4.73 10.12
C GLU A 60 -7.45 3.58 9.34
N PHE A 61 -6.43 3.92 8.53
CA PHE A 61 -5.76 2.98 7.65
C PHE A 61 -4.26 2.89 8.00
N LEU A 62 -3.75 1.67 8.13
CA LEU A 62 -2.33 1.40 8.39
C LEU A 62 -1.75 0.58 7.23
N GLY A 63 -0.82 1.20 6.48
CA GLY A 63 0.01 0.51 5.49
C GLY A 63 1.38 0.18 6.07
N ILE A 64 1.85 -1.06 5.87
CA ILE A 64 3.16 -1.52 6.35
C ILE A 64 3.98 -2.03 5.15
N GLY A 65 5.18 -1.47 5.02
CA GLY A 65 6.21 -2.00 4.14
C GLY A 65 7.13 -2.96 4.89
N LEU A 66 7.14 -4.24 4.50
CA LEU A 66 8.03 -5.23 5.08
C LEU A 66 9.09 -5.64 4.07
N THR A 67 10.36 -5.55 4.47
CA THR A 67 11.51 -6.00 3.67
C THR A 67 12.51 -6.72 4.56
N SER A 68 13.66 -7.14 4.01
CA SER A 68 14.69 -7.85 4.76
C SER A 68 15.31 -7.00 5.87
N ARG A 69 15.92 -7.66 6.87
CA ARG A 69 16.66 -7.00 7.96
C ARG A 69 17.70 -6.00 7.45
N ARG A 70 18.38 -6.31 6.34
CA ARG A 70 19.42 -5.44 5.75
C ARG A 70 18.90 -4.02 5.45
N ASN A 71 17.61 -3.87 5.19
CA ASN A 71 17.01 -2.58 4.83
C ASN A 71 16.31 -1.88 6.02
N LEU A 72 16.08 -2.58 7.13
CA LEU A 72 15.30 -2.08 8.27
C LEU A 72 16.08 -2.10 9.61
N CYS A 73 17.34 -2.54 9.60
CA CYS A 73 18.18 -2.55 10.80
C CYS A 73 18.77 -1.17 11.05
N VAL A 74 18.76 -0.74 12.32
CA VAL A 74 19.30 0.54 12.78
C VAL A 74 20.55 0.40 13.64
N HIS A 75 20.91 -0.84 14.00
CA HIS A 75 22.05 -1.09 14.88
C HIS A 75 23.36 -0.90 14.10
N PRO A 76 24.26 0.01 14.51
CA PRO A 76 25.45 0.36 13.71
C PRO A 76 26.53 -0.73 13.61
N SER A 77 26.49 -1.76 14.45
CA SER A 77 27.50 -2.84 14.46
C SER A 77 27.00 -4.14 13.84
N VAL A 78 25.83 -4.10 13.19
CA VAL A 78 25.24 -5.20 12.41
C VAL A 78 25.20 -4.75 10.96
#